data_AF-A0A848VRD6-F1
#
_entry.id   AF-A0A848VRD6-F1
#
_cell.length_a   1.000
_cell.length_b   1.000
_cell.length_c   1.000
_cell.angle_alpha   90.00
_cell.angle_beta   90.00
_cell.angle_gamma   90.00
#
_symmetry.space_group_name_H-M   'P 1'
#
loop_
_entity.id
_entity.type
_entity.pdbx_description
1 polymer ?
#
loop_
_entity_poly.entity_id
_entity_poly.type
_entity_poly.pdbx_seq_one_letter_code
_entity_poly.pdbx_strand_id
1 'polypeptide(L)'
;MVRARTLEPSPIIGALLLGDFYASSGVTLKDVRFDGSTLNVSIDAEEGVTYSTTFIGTRSPTNPGEVLAVVDGPEASYQMDGSELFVRATVISSKPMANPYRDGEVEMAWVQPMLPGSPR
;
A
#
# COMPACT_ATOMS: atom_id res chain seq x y z
N MET A 1 -1.46 -5.40 8.35
CA MET A 1 -2.65 -5.42 9.22
C MET A 1 -3.87 -5.78 8.40
N VAL A 2 -4.93 -6.31 9.03
CA VAL A 2 -6.19 -6.71 8.36
C VAL A 2 -7.26 -5.67 8.64
N ARG A 3 -7.96 -5.20 7.61
CA ARG A 3 -9.03 -4.22 7.75
C ARG A 3 -10.36 -4.93 8.00
N ALA A 4 -10.66 -5.17 9.27
CA ALA A 4 -11.93 -5.76 9.69
C ALA A 4 -12.73 -4.76 10.53
N ARG A 5 -14.06 -4.79 10.40
CA ARG A 5 -14.96 -3.90 11.17
C ARG A 5 -14.91 -4.16 12.67
N THR A 6 -14.63 -5.40 13.06
CA THR A 6 -14.46 -5.84 14.45
C THR A 6 -13.36 -6.89 14.52
N LEU A 7 -12.90 -7.20 15.74
CA LEU A 7 -11.89 -8.23 16.00
C LEU A 7 -12.49 -9.65 16.11
N GLU A 8 -13.73 -9.83 15.65
CA GLU A 8 -14.39 -11.14 15.64
C GLU A 8 -13.85 -12.02 14.50
N PRO A 9 -13.89 -13.36 14.63
CA PRO A 9 -13.36 -14.27 13.61
C PRO A 9 -13.97 -14.04 12.22
N SER A 10 -15.31 -13.96 12.10
CA SER A 10 -15.96 -13.89 10.79
C SER A 10 -15.60 -12.62 10.00
N PRO A 11 -15.61 -11.40 10.58
CA PRO A 11 -15.12 -10.20 9.90
C PRO A 11 -13.65 -10.25 9.51
N ILE A 12 -12.77 -10.81 10.36
CA ILE A 12 -11.34 -10.97 10.05
C ILE A 12 -11.15 -11.90 8.85
N ILE A 13 -11.78 -13.08 8.88
CA ILE A 13 -11.68 -14.05 7.78
C ILE A 13 -12.28 -13.47 6.49
N GLY A 14 -13.40 -12.76 6.57
CA GLY A 14 -13.99 -12.07 5.43
C GLY A 14 -13.03 -11.06 4.78
N ALA A 15 -12.39 -10.22 5.59
CA ALA A 15 -11.39 -9.27 5.11
C ALA A 15 -10.18 -9.97 4.47
N LEU A 16 -9.68 -11.04 5.08
CA LEU A 16 -8.58 -11.84 4.53
C LEU A 16 -8.93 -12.47 3.17
N LEU A 17 -10.11 -13.08 3.05
CA LEU A 17 -10.58 -13.69 1.79
C LEU A 17 -10.77 -12.65 0.69
N LEU A 18 -11.20 -11.45 1.06
CA LEU A 18 -11.35 -10.33 0.13
C LEU A 18 -10.01 -9.66 -0.18
N GLY A 19 -8.91 -9.96 0.50
CA GLY A 19 -7.64 -9.27 0.32
C GLY A 19 -7.61 -7.87 0.93
N ASP A 20 -8.48 -7.57 1.89
CA ASP A 20 -8.55 -6.28 2.59
C ASP A 20 -7.54 -6.22 3.74
N PHE A 21 -6.27 -6.26 3.36
CA PHE A 21 -5.13 -6.23 4.28
C PHE A 21 -3.89 -5.67 3.58
N TYR A 22 -2.90 -5.29 4.38
CA TYR A 22 -1.57 -4.90 3.90
C TYR A 22 -0.48 -5.57 4.74
N ALA A 23 0.72 -5.73 4.19
CA ALA A 23 1.89 -6.16 4.93
C ALA A 23 2.66 -4.94 5.45
N SER A 24 3.30 -5.04 6.61
CA SER A 24 4.09 -3.94 7.17
C SER A 24 5.21 -4.46 8.05
N SER A 25 6.31 -3.72 8.07
CA SER A 25 7.44 -3.90 8.99
C SER A 25 7.53 -2.82 10.08
N GLY A 26 6.50 -1.98 10.23
CA GLY A 26 6.43 -0.94 11.27
C GLY A 26 5.54 0.25 10.91
N VAL A 27 5.35 0.50 9.61
CA VAL A 27 4.44 1.56 9.13
C VAL A 27 2.98 1.17 9.35
N THR A 28 2.23 2.03 10.02
CA THR A 28 0.78 1.89 10.17
C THR A 28 0.08 2.75 9.13
N LEU A 29 -0.80 2.13 8.35
CA LEU A 29 -1.69 2.84 7.41
C LEU A 29 -3.02 3.12 8.11
N LYS A 30 -3.46 4.37 8.03
CA LYS A 30 -4.78 4.80 8.50
C LYS A 30 -5.88 4.30 7.57
N ASP A 31 -5.62 4.37 6.26
CA ASP A 31 -6.59 3.94 5.26
C ASP A 31 -5.93 3.59 3.92
N VAL A 32 -6.53 2.63 3.22
CA VAL A 32 -6.23 2.31 1.81
C VAL A 32 -7.57 2.18 1.12
N ARG A 33 -7.81 2.97 0.08
CA ARG A 33 -9.07 2.96 -0.68
C ARG A 33 -8.80 2.93 -2.16
N PHE A 34 -9.57 2.12 -2.87
CA PHE A 34 -9.53 2.04 -4.30
C PHE A 34 -10.95 2.13 -4.87
N ASP A 35 -11.27 3.20 -5.59
CA ASP A 35 -12.62 3.39 -6.14
C ASP A 35 -12.87 2.65 -7.46
N GLY A 36 -11.91 1.85 -7.92
CA GLY A 36 -11.90 1.23 -9.24
C GLY A 36 -11.00 1.96 -10.24
N SER A 37 -10.56 3.17 -9.93
CA SER A 37 -9.66 3.96 -10.78
C SER A 37 -8.58 4.70 -10.00
N THR A 38 -8.86 5.12 -8.77
CA THR A 38 -7.95 5.91 -7.93
C THR A 38 -7.54 5.12 -6.71
N LEU A 39 -6.23 4.85 -6.56
CA LEU A 39 -5.67 4.24 -5.35
C LEU A 39 -5.19 5.33 -4.41
N ASN A 40 -5.80 5.39 -3.23
CA ASN A 40 -5.47 6.33 -2.17
C ASN A 40 -4.88 5.59 -0.97
N VAL A 41 -3.78 6.12 -0.44
CA VAL A 41 -3.08 5.58 0.72
C VAL A 41 -2.89 6.72 1.73
N SER A 42 -3.40 6.52 2.95
CA SER A 42 -3.27 7.43 4.09
C SER A 42 -2.47 6.74 5.18
N ILE A 43 -1.40 7.38 5.62
CA ILE A 43 -0.45 6.88 6.62
C ILE A 43 -0.81 7.47 7.97
N ASP A 44 -0.81 6.63 9.01
CA ASP A 44 -0.91 7.12 10.40
C ASP A 44 0.46 7.65 10.82
N ALA A 45 0.73 8.90 10.46
CA ALA A 45 2.07 9.49 10.51
C ALA A 45 2.55 9.75 11.94
N GLU A 46 3.80 9.38 12.19
CA GLU A 46 4.51 9.68 13.43
C GLU A 46 5.23 11.03 13.35
N GLU A 47 5.30 11.75 14.47
CA GLU A 47 6.01 13.03 14.54
C GLU A 47 7.51 12.85 14.24
N GLY A 48 8.05 13.67 13.34
CA GLY A 48 9.47 13.62 12.95
C GLY A 48 9.84 12.50 11.97
N VAL A 49 8.89 11.69 11.51
CA VAL A 49 9.11 10.66 10.48
C VAL A 49 8.57 11.16 9.14
N THR A 50 9.38 11.03 8.08
CA THR A 50 8.95 11.33 6.72
C THR A 50 8.57 10.05 5.99
N TYR A 51 7.65 10.16 5.04
CA TYR A 51 7.16 9.03 4.27
C TYR A 51 7.19 9.34 2.78
N SER A 52 7.43 8.30 1.98
CA SER A 52 7.30 8.33 0.53
C SER A 52 6.54 7.10 0.06
N THR A 53 5.56 7.30 -0.81
CA THR A 53 4.75 6.24 -1.39
C THR A 53 5.10 6.07 -2.86
N THR A 54 5.59 4.89 -3.22
CA THR A 54 5.86 4.51 -4.61
C THR A 54 4.72 3.67 -5.15
N PHE A 55 4.06 4.15 -6.21
CA PHE A 55 3.09 3.39 -6.99
C PHE A 55 3.81 2.59 -8.06
N ILE A 56 3.56 1.29 -8.07
CA ILE A 56 4.24 0.31 -8.93
C ILE A 56 3.17 -0.48 -9.67
N GLY A 57 3.26 -0.57 -10.99
CA GLY A 57 2.31 -1.34 -11.79
C GLY A 57 2.95 -2.01 -12.99
N THR A 58 2.11 -2.62 -13.83
CA THR A 58 2.56 -3.32 -15.03
C THR A 58 1.65 -2.97 -16.18
N ARG A 59 2.13 -2.23 -17.19
CA ARG A 59 1.37 -1.95 -18.42
C ARG A 59 1.59 -2.99 -19.51
N SER A 60 2.75 -3.64 -19.52
CA SER A 60 3.11 -4.71 -20.45
C SER A 60 3.65 -5.92 -19.69
N PRO A 61 3.26 -7.16 -20.06
CA PRO A 61 3.85 -8.38 -19.49
C PRO A 61 5.37 -8.46 -19.64
N THR A 62 5.95 -7.73 -20.60
CA THR A 62 7.41 -7.70 -20.83
C THR A 62 8.16 -6.71 -19.93
N ASN A 63 7.44 -5.87 -19.17
CA ASN A 63 8.03 -4.91 -18.22
C ASN A 63 7.22 -4.86 -16.91
N PRO A 64 7.25 -5.93 -16.10
CA PRO A 64 6.54 -5.96 -14.83
C PRO A 64 7.21 -5.07 -13.78
N GLY A 65 6.40 -4.38 -12.99
CA GLY A 65 6.88 -3.62 -11.83
C GLY A 65 7.47 -2.25 -12.16
N GLU A 66 6.94 -1.58 -13.18
CA GLU A 66 7.26 -0.19 -13.51
C GLU A 66 6.88 0.74 -12.35
N VAL A 67 7.76 1.68 -11.99
CA VAL A 67 7.44 2.79 -11.09
C VAL A 67 6.59 3.80 -11.85
N LEU A 68 5.34 3.95 -11.45
CA LEU A 68 4.36 4.83 -12.12
C LEU A 68 4.37 6.24 -11.52
N ALA A 69 4.54 6.33 -10.20
CA ALA A 69 4.59 7.58 -9.48
C ALA A 69 5.29 7.41 -8.13
N VAL A 70 5.84 8.51 -7.62
CA VAL A 70 6.35 8.63 -6.25
C VAL A 70 5.71 9.88 -5.65
N VAL A 71 5.14 9.75 -4.46
CA VAL A 71 4.47 10.84 -3.74
C VAL A 71 5.03 10.90 -2.33
N ASP A 72 5.59 12.05 -1.97
CA ASP A 72 6.09 12.30 -0.62
C ASP A 72 4.98 12.84 0.28
N GLY A 73 5.03 12.44 1.54
CA GLY A 73 4.07 12.84 2.57
C GLY A 73 3.16 11.71 3.05
N PRO A 74 2.27 12.01 4.01
CA PRO A 74 1.42 11.02 4.66
C PRO A 74 0.19 10.61 3.84
N GLU A 75 -0.11 11.36 2.78
CA GLU A 75 -1.25 11.13 1.90
C GLU A 75 -0.74 10.99 0.47
N ALA A 76 -1.08 9.87 -0.17
CA ALA A 76 -0.65 9.57 -1.52
C ALA A 76 -1.82 9.07 -2.37
N SER A 77 -1.90 9.53 -3.61
CA SER A 77 -2.96 9.15 -4.55
C SER A 77 -2.38 8.91 -5.93
N TYR A 78 -2.89 7.88 -6.61
CA TYR A 78 -2.58 7.57 -8.00
C TYR A 78 -3.85 7.26 -8.77
N GLN A 79 -4.05 7.98 -9.87
CA GLN A 79 -5.12 7.75 -10.83
C GLN A 79 -4.62 6.78 -11.92
N MET A 80 -5.23 5.61 -12.00
CA MET A 80 -5.00 4.67 -13.10
C MET A 80 -5.65 5.20 -14.38
N ASP A 81 -4.96 5.01 -15.51
CA ASP A 81 -5.48 5.35 -16.84
C ASP A 81 -6.12 4.14 -17.55
N GLY A 82 -6.01 2.95 -16.96
CA GLY A 82 -6.60 1.71 -17.47
C GLY A 82 -5.67 0.94 -18.41
N SER A 83 -4.48 1.47 -18.71
CA SER A 83 -3.42 0.74 -19.40
C SER A 83 -2.69 -0.23 -18.47
N GLU A 84 -2.79 -0.04 -17.15
CA GLU A 84 -2.16 -0.90 -16.16
C GLU A 84 -2.93 -2.22 -15.98
N LEU A 85 -2.23 -3.36 -15.97
CA LEU A 85 -2.81 -4.64 -15.57
C LEU A 85 -3.14 -4.67 -14.07
N PHE A 86 -2.30 -4.02 -13.26
CA PHE A 86 -2.52 -3.77 -11.85
C PHE A 86 -1.62 -2.62 -11.37
N VAL A 87 -1.98 -2.01 -10.25
CA VAL A 87 -1.11 -1.10 -9.50
C VAL A 87 -1.12 -1.47 -8.01
N ARG A 88 0.05 -1.46 -7.38
CA ARG A 88 0.22 -1.55 -5.93
C ARG A 88 1.00 -0.33 -5.44
N ALA A 89 0.99 -0.11 -4.13
CA ALA A 89 1.80 0.91 -3.49
C ALA A 89 2.77 0.29 -2.47
N THR A 90 3.97 0.85 -2.39
CA THR A 90 4.92 0.61 -1.30
C THR A 90 5.17 1.92 -0.59
N VAL A 91 4.92 1.94 0.71
CA VAL A 91 5.22 3.06 1.59
C VAL A 91 6.56 2.81 2.24
N ILE A 92 7.43 3.82 2.21
CA ILE A 92 8.77 3.80 2.80
C ILE A 92 8.83 4.94 3.82
N SER A 93 9.19 4.65 5.06
CA SER A 93 9.41 5.67 6.09
C SER A 93 10.89 6.04 6.20
N SER A 94 11.22 7.13 6.89
CA SER A 94 12.58 7.44 7.30
C SER A 94 13.01 6.74 8.60
N LYS A 95 12.10 6.01 9.24
CA LYS A 95 12.34 5.39 10.55
C LYS A 95 13.08 4.07 10.38
N PRO A 96 14.22 3.87 11.08
CA PRO A 96 14.94 2.60 11.03
C PRO A 96 14.05 1.44 11.48
N MET A 97 14.13 0.32 10.77
CA MET A 97 13.41 -0.90 11.13
C MET A 97 14.02 -1.51 12.39
N ALA A 98 13.17 -1.86 13.37
CA ALA A 98 13.62 -2.36 14.66
C ALA A 98 14.39 -3.70 14.59
N ASN A 99 13.98 -4.59 13.69
CA ASN A 99 14.61 -5.90 13.48
C ASN A 99 14.90 -6.11 11.99
N PRO A 100 15.95 -5.44 11.45
CA PRO A 100 16.17 -5.45 10.02
C PRO A 100 16.80 -6.77 9.55
N TYR A 101 16.52 -7.16 8.30
CA TYR A 101 17.24 -8.25 7.65
C TYR A 101 18.66 -7.82 7.25
N ARG A 102 18.82 -6.53 6.89
CA ARG A 102 20.11 -5.90 6.56
C ARG A 102 20.25 -4.54 7.23
N ASP A 103 21.47 -4.22 7.64
CA ASP A 103 21.77 -2.92 8.22
C ASP A 103 21.32 -1.76 7.31
N GLY A 104 20.64 -0.78 7.91
CA GLY A 104 20.14 0.41 7.23
C GLY A 104 18.73 0.30 6.65
N GLU A 105 18.04 -0.85 6.80
CA GLU A 105 16.65 -0.95 6.39
C GLU A 105 15.71 -0.09 7.26
N VAL A 106 14.69 0.47 6.63
CA VAL A 106 13.66 1.31 7.22
C VAL A 106 12.32 0.60 7.25
N GLU A 107 11.40 1.10 8.08
CA GLU A 107 10.05 0.56 8.15
C GLU A 107 9.30 0.84 6.83
N MET A 108 8.52 -0.16 6.40
CA MET A 108 7.79 -0.11 5.15
C MET A 108 6.38 -0.72 5.31
N ALA A 109 5.49 -0.38 4.39
CA ALA A 109 4.22 -1.07 4.19
C ALA A 109 3.97 -1.36 2.71
N TRP A 110 3.33 -2.49 2.43
CA TRP A 110 3.00 -2.94 1.08
C TRP A 110 1.51 -3.25 1.00
N VAL A 111 0.81 -2.57 0.09
CA VAL A 111 -0.62 -2.82 -0.16
C VAL A 111 -0.81 -3.86 -1.25
N GLN A 112 -1.99 -4.51 -1.25
CA GLN A 112 -2.35 -5.46 -2.30
C GLN A 112 -2.38 -4.78 -3.68
N PRO A 113 -2.07 -5.52 -4.76
CA PRO A 113 -2.33 -5.07 -6.12
C PRO A 113 -3.82 -4.82 -6.35
N MET A 114 -4.14 -3.67 -6.94
CA MET A 114 -5.47 -3.30 -7.37
C MET A 114 -5.56 -3.42 -8.89
N LEU A 115 -6.64 -4.04 -9.36
CA LEU A 115 -6.95 -4.18 -10.78
C LEU A 115 -7.87 -3.01 -11.19
N PRO A 116 -7.59 -2.30 -12.30
CA PRO A 116 -8.53 -1.29 -12.78
C PRO A 116 -9.95 -1.84 -12.92
N GLY A 117 -10.93 -1.04 -12.52
CA GLY A 117 -12.36 -1.38 -12.51
C GLY A 117 -12.82 -2.25 -11.34
N SER A 118 -11.94 -2.65 -10.42
CA SER A 118 -12.29 -3.52 -9.28
C SER A 118 -12.19 -2.78 -7.93
N PRO A 119 -13.23 -2.02 -7.51
CA PRO A 119 -13.18 -1.19 -6.31
C PRO A 119 -12.96 -2.00 -5.02
N ARG A 120 -12.28 -1.40 -4.04
CA ARG A 120 -11.98 -1.92 -2.71
C ARG A 120 -11.94 -0.84 -1.62
#